data_AF-A0A3B9PJF7-F1
#
_entry.id   AF-A0A3B9PJF7-F1
#
_cell.length_a   1.000
_cell.length_b   1.000
_cell.length_c   1.000
_cell.angle_alpha   90.00
_cell.angle_beta   90.00
_cell.angle_gamma   90.00
#
_symmetry.space_group_name_H-M   'P 1'
#
loop_
_entity.id
_entity.type
_entity.pdbx_description
1 polymer ?
#
loop_
_entity_poly.entity_id
_entity_poly.type
_entity_poly.pdbx_seq_one_letter_code
_entity_poly.pdbx_strand_id
1 'polypeptide(L)'
;VDPRLTVSEGHRVSDTVYMRVRSAHPEVQDVLVHIDPEDDGELQAVPPGPLPERAEILAQMRELLGPNAPEPRRVQLHYLGQRIEVEIVLPTPMDDDALAALRERRLDWLQNHPHYRNIRVFFEPAL
;
A
#
# COMPACT_ATOMS: atom_id res chain seq x y z
N VAL A 1 3.69 -0.94 13.54
CA VAL A 1 2.84 0.28 13.57
C VAL A 1 1.71 0.16 12.54
N ASP A 2 0.75 1.09 12.46
CA ASP A 2 -0.27 1.02 11.39
C ASP A 2 0.42 1.04 10.00
N PRO A 3 0.15 0.05 9.13
CA PRO A 3 0.73 -0.04 7.78
C PRO A 3 0.50 1.14 6.85
N ARG A 4 -0.46 2.01 7.18
CA ARG A 4 -0.84 3.18 6.39
C ARG A 4 -0.26 4.48 6.90
N LEU A 5 0.54 4.45 7.96
CA LEU A 5 1.30 5.64 8.38
C LEU A 5 2.19 6.12 7.24
N THR A 6 2.23 7.44 7.09
CA THR A 6 3.20 8.06 6.18
C THR A 6 4.61 7.92 6.75
N VAL A 7 5.63 7.99 5.88
CA VAL A 7 7.04 7.95 6.31
C VAL A 7 7.34 9.07 7.33
N SER A 8 6.85 10.28 7.09
CA SER A 8 7.07 11.42 8.01
C SER A 8 6.39 11.23 9.36
N GLU A 9 5.22 10.60 9.40
CA GLU A 9 4.56 10.25 10.66
C GLU A 9 5.30 9.12 11.39
N GLY A 10 5.80 8.12 10.65
CA GLY A 10 6.69 7.08 11.17
C GLY A 10 7.95 7.66 11.81
N HIS A 11 8.61 8.64 11.17
CA HIS A 11 9.74 9.36 11.74
C HIS A 11 9.37 10.05 13.06
N ARG A 12 8.23 10.75 13.11
CA ARG A 12 7.77 11.42 14.34
C ARG A 12 7.49 10.44 15.48
N VAL A 13 6.95 9.25 15.17
CA VAL A 13 6.78 8.17 16.15
C VAL A 13 8.14 7.71 16.65
N SER A 14 9.09 7.45 15.74
CA SER A 14 10.46 7.07 16.06
C SER A 14 11.16 8.07 16.99
N ASP A 15 11.11 9.36 16.65
CA ASP A 15 11.69 10.45 17.44
C ASP A 15 11.09 10.50 18.85
N THR A 16 9.77 10.31 18.96
CA THR A 16 9.09 10.30 20.25
C THR A 16 9.56 9.13 21.12
N VAL A 17 9.74 7.95 20.53
CA VAL A 17 10.28 6.77 21.22
C VAL A 17 11.72 7.02 21.67
N TYR A 18 12.57 7.48 20.76
CA TYR A 18 13.97 7.81 21.02
C TYR A 18 14.11 8.76 22.22
N MET A 19 13.38 9.87 22.21
CA MET A 19 13.46 10.89 23.26
C MET A 19 12.98 10.37 24.62
N ARG A 20 11.94 9.53 24.65
CA ARG A 20 11.45 8.92 25.89
C ARG A 20 12.46 7.96 26.49
N VAL A 21 13.08 7.11 25.67
CA VAL A 21 14.11 6.16 26.13
C VAL A 21 15.32 6.91 26.68
N ARG A 22 15.85 7.89 25.94
CA ARG A 22 17.01 8.68 26.38
C ARG A 22 16.75 9.49 27.65
N SER A 23 15.52 9.97 27.84
CA SER A 23 15.14 10.73 29.04
C SER A 23 15.00 9.84 30.28
N ALA A 24 14.44 8.63 30.11
CA ALA A 24 14.24 7.69 31.22
C ALA A 24 15.51 6.90 31.58
N HIS A 25 16.41 6.69 30.63
CA HIS A 25 17.62 5.88 30.77
C HIS A 25 18.86 6.64 30.26
N PRO A 26 19.41 7.58 31.07
CA PRO A 26 20.57 8.40 30.66
C PRO A 26 21.80 7.58 30.25
N GLU A 27 21.95 6.37 30.80
CA GLU A 27 23.04 5.42 30.55
C GLU A 27 22.99 4.76 29.16
N VAL A 28 21.83 4.77 28.49
CA VAL A 28 21.67 4.18 27.15
C VAL A 28 22.36 5.06 26.12
N GLN A 29 23.46 4.59 25.54
CA GLN A 29 24.28 5.40 24.64
C GLN A 29 23.67 5.59 23.25
N ASP A 30 22.93 4.58 22.76
CA ASP A 30 22.31 4.61 21.44
C ASP A 30 20.96 3.90 21.44
N VAL A 31 20.05 4.37 20.57
CA VAL A 31 18.69 3.83 20.41
C VAL A 31 18.37 3.79 18.92
N LEU A 32 18.27 2.59 18.38
CA LEU A 32 17.74 2.35 17.03
C LEU A 32 16.27 1.95 17.15
N VAL A 33 15.39 2.69 16.48
CA VAL A 33 13.96 2.39 16.42
C VAL A 33 13.62 1.88 15.04
N HIS A 34 13.07 0.67 14.99
CA HIS A 34 12.51 0.09 13.77
C HIS A 34 11.04 0.46 13.65
N ILE A 35 10.65 1.03 12.51
CA ILE A 35 9.26 1.36 12.19
C ILE A 35 8.80 0.39 11.11
N ASP A 36 8.35 -0.78 11.55
CA ASP A 36 7.83 -1.82 10.67
C ASP A 36 6.33 -2.02 10.89
N PRO A 37 5.56 -2.28 9.82
CA PRO A 37 4.12 -2.51 9.90
C PRO A 37 3.75 -3.94 10.31
N GLU A 38 4.67 -4.70 10.93
CA GLU A 38 4.55 -6.15 11.17
C GLU A 38 3.13 -6.55 11.63
N ASP A 39 2.52 -7.42 10.82
CA ASP A 39 1.21 -8.05 11.01
C ASP A 39 1.48 -9.43 11.64
N ASP A 40 1.86 -9.46 12.92
CA ASP A 40 2.24 -10.69 13.66
C ASP A 40 1.06 -11.68 13.87
N GLY A 41 -0.13 -11.33 13.36
CA GLY A 41 -1.39 -11.98 13.72
C GLY A 41 -1.74 -13.24 12.93
N GLU A 42 -1.25 -13.42 11.70
CA GLU A 42 -1.73 -14.51 10.85
C GLU A 42 -0.64 -15.12 9.97
N LEU A 43 -0.50 -16.44 10.06
CA LEU A 43 0.17 -17.29 9.05
C LEU A 43 -0.65 -17.22 7.75
N GLN A 44 -0.59 -16.10 7.04
CA GLN A 44 -1.19 -16.00 5.72
C GLN A 44 -0.33 -16.80 4.75
N ALA A 45 -0.96 -17.66 3.94
CA ALA A 45 -0.27 -18.43 2.92
C ALA A 45 0.41 -17.47 1.93
N VAL A 46 1.72 -17.26 2.10
CA VAL A 46 2.50 -16.41 1.21
C VAL A 46 2.65 -17.14 -0.12
N PRO A 47 2.25 -16.54 -1.25
CA PRO A 47 2.53 -17.11 -2.56
C PRO A 47 4.05 -17.26 -2.79
N PRO A 48 4.52 -18.38 -3.36
CA PRO A 48 5.94 -18.59 -3.58
C PRO A 48 6.49 -17.62 -4.64
N GLY A 49 7.74 -17.19 -4.47
CA GLY A 49 8.46 -16.34 -5.44
C GLY A 49 8.59 -14.87 -5.01
N PRO A 50 9.43 -14.10 -5.71
CA PRO A 50 9.61 -12.68 -5.42
C PRO A 50 8.34 -11.89 -5.76
N LEU A 51 8.14 -10.77 -5.05
CA LEU A 51 7.12 -9.81 -5.44
C LEU A 51 7.50 -9.13 -6.77
N PRO A 52 6.52 -8.78 -7.63
CA PRO A 52 6.77 -8.03 -8.84
C PRO A 52 7.37 -6.66 -8.52
N GLU A 53 8.21 -6.18 -9.43
CA GLU A 53 8.85 -4.87 -9.29
C GLU A 53 7.84 -3.74 -9.49
N ARG A 54 8.13 -2.57 -8.90
CA ARG A 54 7.22 -1.42 -8.96
C ARG A 54 6.78 -1.06 -10.40
N ALA A 55 7.71 -1.10 -11.36
CA ALA A 55 7.41 -0.75 -12.75
C ALA A 55 6.42 -1.74 -13.38
N GLU A 56 6.55 -3.03 -13.05
CA GLU A 56 5.66 -4.09 -13.49
C GLU A 56 4.27 -3.92 -12.88
N ILE A 57 4.21 -3.66 -11.56
CA ILE A 57 2.95 -3.37 -10.87
C ILE A 57 2.23 -2.18 -11.53
N LEU A 58 2.95 -1.10 -11.84
CA LEU A 58 2.33 0.05 -12.50
C LEU A 58 1.81 -0.24 -13.91
N ALA A 59 2.51 -1.08 -14.68
CA ALA A 59 2.05 -1.49 -16.00
C ALA A 59 0.77 -2.33 -15.89
N GLN A 60 0.77 -3.30 -14.98
CA GLN A 60 -0.38 -4.15 -14.65
C GLN A 60 -1.59 -3.33 -14.19
N MET A 61 -1.40 -2.32 -13.34
CA MET A 61 -2.49 -1.45 -12.89
C MET A 61 -3.06 -0.58 -14.02
N ARG A 62 -2.23 -0.13 -14.97
CA ARG A 62 -2.72 0.56 -16.18
C ARG A 62 -3.58 -0.34 -17.05
N GLU A 63 -3.16 -1.59 -17.24
CA GLU A 63 -3.94 -2.59 -17.97
C GLU A 63 -5.28 -2.87 -17.27
N LEU A 64 -5.26 -3.07 -15.95
CA LEU A 64 -6.45 -3.29 -15.14
C LEU A 64 -7.46 -2.14 -15.27
N LEU A 65 -6.98 -0.89 -15.18
CA LEU A 65 -7.82 0.31 -15.31
C LEU A 65 -8.44 0.41 -16.71
N GLY A 66 -7.67 0.00 -17.74
CA GLY A 66 -8.09 0.01 -19.14
C GLY A 66 -7.74 1.31 -19.86
N PRO A 67 -7.80 1.32 -21.21
CA PRO A 67 -7.21 2.38 -22.04
C PRO A 67 -7.89 3.75 -21.92
N ASN A 68 -9.15 3.78 -21.49
CA ASN A 68 -9.93 5.02 -21.34
C ASN A 68 -9.95 5.55 -19.90
N ALA A 69 -9.24 4.89 -18.98
CA ALA A 69 -9.18 5.37 -17.61
C ALA A 69 -8.38 6.68 -17.54
N PRO A 70 -8.80 7.65 -16.69
CA PRO A 70 -7.99 8.82 -16.42
C PRO A 70 -6.62 8.43 -15.87
N GLU A 71 -5.58 9.20 -16.20
CA GLU A 71 -4.24 8.97 -15.62
C GLU A 71 -4.33 9.13 -14.10
N PRO A 72 -3.86 8.14 -13.31
CA PRO A 72 -3.87 8.24 -11.86
C PRO A 72 -3.06 9.43 -11.35
N ARG A 73 -3.64 10.22 -10.44
CA ARG A 73 -2.88 11.26 -9.72
C ARG A 73 -1.86 10.67 -8.77
N ARG A 74 -2.18 9.50 -8.21
CA ARG A 74 -1.31 8.81 -7.25
C ARG A 74 -1.55 7.31 -7.30
N VAL A 75 -0.45 6.56 -7.22
CA VAL A 75 -0.48 5.11 -6.98
C VAL A 75 0.42 4.83 -5.79
N GLN A 76 -0.16 4.29 -4.72
CA GLN A 76 0.54 3.85 -3.52
C GLN A 76 0.59 2.33 -3.48
N LEU A 77 1.77 1.81 -3.15
CA LEU A 77 2.03 0.39 -3.01
C LEU A 77 2.38 0.12 -1.56
N HIS A 78 1.70 -0.84 -0.95
CA HIS A 78 1.97 -1.31 0.40
C HIS A 78 2.46 -2.76 0.31
N TYR A 79 3.69 -3.00 0.75
CA TYR A 79 4.30 -4.32 0.78
C TYR A 79 4.12 -4.92 2.18
N LEU A 80 3.12 -5.78 2.35
CA LEU A 80 2.69 -6.29 3.65
C LEU A 80 2.62 -7.82 3.61
N GLY A 81 3.37 -8.50 4.48
CA GLY A 81 3.35 -9.96 4.59
C GLY A 81 3.68 -10.68 3.28
N GLN A 82 4.69 -10.21 2.53
CA GLN A 82 5.05 -10.73 1.20
C GLN A 82 3.89 -10.71 0.18
N ARG A 83 2.97 -9.76 0.34
CA ARG A 83 1.92 -9.43 -0.62
C ARG A 83 1.88 -7.92 -0.83
N ILE A 84 1.14 -7.51 -1.85
CA ILE A 84 1.01 -6.12 -2.29
C ILE A 84 -0.43 -5.68 -2.10
N GLU A 85 -0.64 -4.54 -1.46
CA GLU A 85 -1.87 -3.77 -1.60
C GLU A 85 -1.61 -2.55 -2.48
N VAL A 86 -2.50 -2.30 -3.44
CA VAL A 86 -2.41 -1.14 -4.34
C VAL A 86 -3.55 -0.18 -4.04
N GLU A 87 -3.22 1.09 -3.86
CA GLU A 87 -4.20 2.17 -3.78
C GLU A 87 -3.98 3.16 -4.93
N ILE A 88 -5.00 3.33 -5.78
CA ILE A 88 -4.97 4.19 -6.96
C ILE A 88 -5.92 5.36 -6.71
N VAL A 89 -5.46 6.58 -6.91
CA VAL A 89 -6.28 7.80 -6.83
C VAL A 89 -6.44 8.37 -8.23
N LEU A 90 -7.67 8.37 -8.72
CA LEU A 90 -8.05 8.96 -10.00
C LEU A 90 -8.51 10.42 -9.83
N PRO A 91 -8.27 11.30 -10.81
CA PRO A 91 -8.65 12.72 -10.75
C PRO A 91 -10.15 12.96 -10.79
N THR A 92 -10.93 12.04 -11.37
CA THR A 92 -12.38 12.15 -11.53
C THR A 92 -13.02 10.77 -11.46
N PRO A 93 -14.30 10.67 -11.02
CA PRO A 93 -15.04 9.42 -11.07
C PRO A 93 -15.14 8.86 -12.49
N MET A 94 -15.15 7.54 -12.59
CA MET A 94 -15.55 6.82 -13.80
C MET A 94 -17.08 6.78 -13.87
N ASP A 95 -17.64 6.63 -15.07
CA ASP A 95 -19.07 6.34 -15.22
C ASP A 95 -19.44 4.96 -14.65
N ASP A 96 -20.75 4.73 -14.46
CA ASP A 96 -21.26 3.53 -13.79
C ASP A 96 -20.90 2.22 -14.53
N ASP A 97 -20.94 2.23 -15.87
CA ASP A 97 -20.61 1.07 -16.69
C ASP A 97 -19.12 0.74 -16.60
N ALA A 98 -18.25 1.76 -16.68
CA ALA A 98 -16.81 1.61 -16.55
C ALA A 98 -16.42 1.18 -15.13
N LEU A 99 -17.13 1.66 -14.11
CA LEU A 99 -16.94 1.23 -12.72
C LEU A 99 -17.37 -0.23 -12.50
N ALA A 100 -18.49 -0.65 -13.08
CA ALA A 100 -18.95 -2.04 -13.04
C ALA A 100 -17.91 -2.98 -13.70
N ALA A 101 -17.45 -2.62 -14.91
CA ALA A 101 -16.45 -3.39 -15.63
C ALA A 101 -15.10 -3.43 -14.87
N LEU A 102 -14.69 -2.33 -14.23
CA LEU A 102 -13.48 -2.30 -13.40
C LEU A 102 -13.62 -3.21 -12.17
N ARG A 103 -14.79 -3.27 -11.53
CA ARG A 103 -15.03 -4.17 -10.39
C ARG A 103 -14.87 -5.63 -10.79
N GLU A 104 -15.39 -6.02 -11.96
CA GLU A 104 -15.23 -7.38 -12.48
C GLU A 104 -13.77 -7.71 -12.81
N ARG A 105 -13.08 -6.84 -13.58
CA ARG A 105 -11.65 -7.02 -13.88
C ARG A 105 -10.80 -7.12 -12.62
N ARG A 106 -11.10 -6.30 -11.59
CA ARG A 106 -10.40 -6.35 -10.30
C ARG A 106 -10.61 -7.68 -9.58
N LEU A 107 -11.83 -8.21 -9.57
CA LEU A 107 -12.11 -9.50 -8.93
C LEU A 107 -11.37 -10.64 -9.62
N ASP A 108 -11.39 -10.68 -10.95
CA ASP A 108 -10.62 -11.65 -11.73
C ASP A 108 -9.10 -11.51 -11.48
N TRP A 109 -8.60 -10.27 -11.46
CA TRP A 109 -7.18 -9.99 -11.19
C TRP A 109 -6.71 -10.56 -9.86
N LEU A 110 -7.47 -10.31 -8.78
CA LEU A 110 -7.12 -10.77 -7.43
C LEU A 110 -7.19 -12.30 -7.30
N GLN A 111 -8.00 -12.98 -8.12
CA GLN A 111 -8.03 -14.45 -8.15
C GLN A 111 -6.81 -15.04 -8.86
N ASN A 112 -6.35 -14.38 -9.92
CA ASN A 112 -5.26 -14.88 -10.78
C ASN A 112 -3.86 -14.43 -10.34
N HIS A 113 -3.75 -13.42 -9.46
CA HIS A 113 -2.47 -12.88 -9.01
C HIS A 113 -2.37 -12.89 -7.48
N PRO A 114 -1.97 -14.01 -6.86
CA PRO A 114 -2.03 -14.21 -5.40
C PRO A 114 -1.08 -13.30 -4.61
N HIS A 115 -0.09 -12.67 -5.28
CA HIS A 115 0.77 -11.64 -4.69
C HIS A 115 0.01 -10.34 -4.38
N TYR A 116 -1.14 -10.08 -5.01
CA TYR A 116 -1.98 -8.93 -4.68
C TYR A 116 -2.98 -9.30 -3.58
N ARG A 117 -2.81 -8.71 -2.40
CA ARG A 117 -3.77 -8.83 -1.28
C ARG A 117 -5.01 -7.99 -1.54
N ASN A 118 -4.85 -6.80 -2.13
CA ASN A 118 -5.96 -5.90 -2.41
C ASN A 118 -5.61 -4.86 -3.49
N ILE A 119 -6.62 -4.39 -4.22
CA ILE A 119 -6.52 -3.26 -5.15
C ILE A 119 -7.71 -2.33 -4.88
N ARG A 120 -7.43 -1.09 -4.49
CA ARG A 120 -8.45 -0.07 -4.20
C ARG A 120 -8.29 1.10 -5.15
N VAL A 121 -9.42 1.61 -5.62
CA VAL A 121 -9.48 2.77 -6.50
C VAL A 121 -10.34 3.82 -5.81
N PHE A 122 -9.77 5.01 -5.67
CA PHE A 122 -10.37 6.19 -5.06
C PHE A 122 -10.47 7.30 -6.10
N PHE A 123 -11.31 8.29 -5.81
CA PHE A 123 -11.49 9.47 -6.63
C PHE A 123 -11.26 10.71 -5.78
N GLU A 124 -10.53 11.68 -6.32
CA GLU A 124 -10.40 12.98 -5.69
C GLU A 124 -11.62 13.85 -6.06
N PRO A 125 -12.42 14.32 -5.09
CA PRO A 125 -13.52 15.21 -5.40
C PRO A 125 -12.97 16.55 -5.91
N ALA A 126 -13.62 17.12 -6.92
CA ALA A 126 -13.37 18.50 -7.31
C ALA A 126 -13.91 19.41 -6.19
N LEU A 127 -12.99 20.07 -5.47
CA LEU A 127 -13.30 21.09 -4.47
C LEU A 127 -13.26 22.48 -5.09
#